data_AF-A0A0F9RIL7-F1
#
_entry.id   AF-A0A0F9RIL7-F1
#
_cell.length_a   1.000
_cell.length_b   1.000
_cell.length_c   1.000
_cell.angle_alpha   90.00
_cell.angle_beta   90.00
_cell.angle_gamma   90.00
#
_symmetry.space_group_name_H-M   'P 1'
#
loop_
_entity.id
_entity.type
_entity.pdbx_description
1 polymer ?
#
loop_
_entity_poly.entity_id
_entity_poly.type
_entity_poly.pdbx_seq_one_letter_code
_entity_poly.pdbx_strand_id
1 'polypeptide(L)'
;MKKNCWEFKQCGREGGGSKANQLGVCPTFTETKFNGQHDGKNAGRCCWMVAGTLSGGTVQGTYAKKLKNCNQCEFYITVKQEEGINLKYFIPLT
;
A
#
# COMPACT_ATOMS: atom_id res chain seq x y z
N MET A 1 -0.38 -3.07 17.22
CA MET A 1 -0.48 -3.85 15.96
C MET A 1 -0.27 -2.89 14.81
N LYS A 2 0.60 -3.20 13.85
CA LYS A 2 0.91 -2.30 12.72
C LYS A 2 -0.29 -2.21 11.76
N LYS A 3 -0.58 -1.02 11.24
CA LYS A 3 -1.75 -0.78 10.37
C LYS A 3 -1.42 -1.00 8.90
N ASN A 4 -2.37 -1.54 8.15
CA ASN A 4 -2.35 -1.54 6.69
C ASN A 4 -2.75 -0.16 6.13
N CYS A 5 -2.44 0.11 4.86
CA CYS A 5 -2.68 1.41 4.25
C CYS A 5 -4.16 1.81 4.26
N TRP A 6 -5.09 0.87 4.11
CA TRP A 6 -6.53 1.14 4.11
C TRP A 6 -7.04 1.46 5.53
N GLU A 7 -6.46 0.87 6.57
CA GLU A 7 -6.75 1.20 7.97
C GLU A 7 -6.19 2.58 8.35
N PHE A 8 -5.00 2.93 7.84
CA PHE A 8 -4.36 4.22 8.11
C PHE A 8 -5.03 5.36 7.33
N LYS A 9 -5.26 5.18 6.02
CA LYS A 9 -5.80 6.23 5.14
C LYS A 9 -7.32 6.27 5.13
N GLN A 10 -8.00 5.23 5.63
CA GLN A 10 -9.46 5.12 5.67
C GLN A 10 -10.10 5.46 4.31
N CYS A 11 -9.51 4.95 3.23
CA CYS A 11 -9.91 5.33 1.88
C CYS A 11 -11.23 4.67 1.44
N GLY A 12 -11.70 3.63 2.15
CA GLY A 12 -12.97 2.94 1.90
C GLY A 12 -12.94 2.03 0.68
N ARG A 13 -11.76 1.65 0.18
CA ARG A 13 -11.59 0.77 -1.00
C ARG A 13 -11.11 -0.63 -0.63
N GLU A 14 -11.07 -0.98 0.64
CA GLU A 14 -10.96 -2.36 1.12
C GLU A 14 -12.18 -3.20 0.71
N GLY A 15 -12.09 -4.53 0.84
CA GLY A 15 -13.23 -5.41 0.56
C GLY A 15 -14.43 -5.06 1.45
N GLY A 16 -15.58 -4.77 0.83
CA GLY A 16 -16.78 -4.28 1.52
C GLY A 16 -16.74 -2.82 1.95
N GLY A 17 -15.68 -2.08 1.62
CA GLY A 17 -15.53 -0.66 1.94
C GLY A 17 -16.53 0.23 1.19
N SER A 18 -16.83 1.40 1.77
CA SER A 18 -17.87 2.32 1.27
C SER A 18 -17.67 2.83 -0.16
N LYS A 19 -16.42 2.85 -0.64
CA LYS A 19 -16.04 3.29 -2.00
C LYS A 19 -15.68 2.14 -2.92
N ALA A 20 -15.68 0.89 -2.44
CA ALA A 20 -15.31 -0.27 -3.24
C ALA A 20 -16.27 -0.49 -4.42
N ASN A 21 -17.58 -0.28 -4.23
CA ASN A 21 -18.57 -0.45 -5.28
C ASN A 21 -18.44 0.61 -6.40
N GLN A 22 -18.14 1.86 -6.03
CA GLN A 22 -18.07 2.98 -6.98
C GLN A 22 -16.70 3.07 -7.68
N LEU A 23 -15.61 2.86 -6.94
CA LEU A 23 -14.24 3.09 -7.43
C LEU A 23 -13.45 1.79 -7.61
N GLY A 24 -14.10 0.63 -7.43
CA GLY A 24 -13.45 -0.67 -7.38
C GLY A 24 -12.66 -0.91 -6.09
N VAL A 25 -12.46 -2.19 -5.76
CA VAL A 25 -11.59 -2.62 -4.66
C VAL A 25 -10.14 -2.21 -4.95
N CYS A 26 -9.43 -1.74 -3.92
CA CYS A 26 -8.04 -1.33 -4.01
C CYS A 26 -7.16 -2.54 -4.35
N PRO A 27 -6.29 -2.46 -5.39
CA PRO A 27 -5.38 -3.55 -5.73
C PRO A 27 -4.49 -3.98 -4.55
N THR A 28 -4.08 -3.05 -3.70
CA THR A 28 -3.30 -3.35 -2.49
C THR A 28 -4.02 -4.28 -1.53
N PHE A 29 -5.35 -4.19 -1.44
CA PHE A 29 -6.16 -5.04 -0.58
C PHE A 29 -6.23 -6.48 -1.10
N THR A 30 -6.14 -6.70 -2.40
CA THR A 30 -6.25 -8.03 -3.01
C THR A 30 -4.90 -8.65 -3.39
N GLU A 31 -3.83 -7.87 -3.38
CA GLU A 31 -2.49 -8.31 -3.78
C GLU A 31 -1.84 -9.20 -2.70
N THR A 32 -1.98 -10.51 -2.85
CA THR A 32 -1.52 -11.51 -1.87
C THR A 32 -0.02 -11.81 -1.96
N LYS A 33 0.67 -11.44 -3.05
CA LYS A 33 2.11 -11.69 -3.23
C LYS A 33 2.97 -11.14 -2.09
N PHE A 34 2.49 -10.08 -1.43
CA PHE A 34 3.20 -9.40 -0.35
C PHE A 34 2.61 -9.72 1.04
N ASN A 35 1.71 -10.70 1.16
CA ASN A 35 1.08 -11.00 2.44
C ASN A 35 2.14 -11.37 3.51
N GLY A 36 2.03 -10.76 4.69
CA GLY A 36 3.02 -10.87 5.78
C GLY A 36 4.19 -9.89 5.66
N GLN A 37 4.36 -9.20 4.52
CA GLN A 37 5.45 -8.25 4.34
C GLN A 37 5.29 -7.07 5.29
N HIS A 38 6.34 -6.83 6.09
CA HIS A 38 6.34 -5.84 7.17
C HIS A 38 5.18 -6.06 8.16
N ASP A 39 4.85 -7.30 8.52
CA ASP A 39 3.72 -7.63 9.40
C ASP A 39 2.35 -7.12 8.88
N GLY A 40 2.25 -6.88 7.58
CA GLY A 40 1.04 -6.42 6.91
C GLY A 40 0.21 -7.57 6.34
N LYS A 41 -1.07 -7.31 6.09
CA LYS A 41 -1.92 -8.20 5.30
C LYS A 41 -1.81 -7.81 3.83
N ASN A 42 -1.69 -8.80 2.94
CA ASN A 42 -1.52 -8.56 1.49
C ASN A 42 -0.43 -7.50 1.26
N ALA A 43 -0.61 -6.56 0.34
CA ALA A 43 0.34 -5.46 0.15
C ALA A 43 0.10 -4.26 1.08
N GLY A 44 -0.68 -4.41 2.15
CA GLY A 44 -1.15 -3.32 3.01
C GLY A 44 -0.04 -2.45 3.60
N ARG A 45 1.12 -3.03 3.89
CA ARG A 45 2.31 -2.31 4.39
C ARG A 45 3.45 -2.17 3.38
N CYS A 46 3.13 -2.33 2.10
CA CYS A 46 4.04 -2.08 0.99
C CYS A 46 3.27 -1.59 -0.25
N CYS A 47 2.23 -0.77 -0.04
CA CYS A 47 1.30 -0.38 -1.10
C CYS A 47 1.98 0.33 -2.29
N TRP A 48 3.16 0.93 -2.08
CA TRP A 48 4.01 1.51 -3.14
C TRP A 48 4.55 0.47 -4.13
N MET A 49 4.51 -0.82 -3.80
CA MET A 49 4.93 -1.93 -4.66
C MET A 49 3.87 -2.38 -5.67
N VAL A 50 2.60 -1.98 -5.49
CA VAL A 50 1.47 -2.47 -6.31
C VAL A 50 1.13 -1.48 -7.42
N ALA A 51 1.00 -1.87 -8.68
CA ALA A 51 0.54 -0.93 -9.72
C ALA A 51 -0.95 -0.57 -9.56
N GLY A 52 -1.40 0.55 -10.14
CA GLY A 52 -2.83 0.87 -10.23
C GLY A 52 -3.51 1.34 -8.94
N THR A 53 -2.76 1.67 -7.88
CA THR A 53 -3.37 2.25 -6.67
C THR A 53 -3.63 3.75 -6.85
N LEU A 54 -4.61 4.26 -6.09
CA LEU A 54 -4.89 5.69 -6.01
C LEU A 54 -4.03 6.35 -4.93
N SER A 55 -3.36 7.44 -5.25
CA SER A 55 -2.80 8.38 -4.28
C SER A 55 -3.36 9.76 -4.60
N GLY A 56 -4.00 10.42 -3.63
CA GLY A 56 -4.70 11.70 -3.87
C GLY A 56 -5.84 11.61 -4.90
N GLY A 57 -6.51 10.46 -5.01
CA GLY A 57 -7.65 10.28 -5.93
C GLY A 57 -7.30 9.98 -7.39
N THR A 58 -6.02 9.91 -7.76
CA THR A 58 -5.59 9.59 -9.14
C THR A 58 -4.81 8.29 -9.21
N VAL A 59 -5.03 7.51 -10.29
CA VAL A 59 -4.30 6.25 -10.54
C VAL A 59 -2.84 6.58 -10.79
N GLN A 60 -1.96 5.98 -9.99
CA GLN A 60 -0.52 6.15 -10.14
C GLN A 60 0.03 5.09 -11.11
N GLY A 61 0.84 5.55 -12.07
CA GLY A 61 1.44 4.73 -13.14
C GLY A 61 2.55 3.79 -12.67
N THR A 62 3.70 3.81 -13.32
CA THR A 62 4.81 2.89 -13.04
C THR A 62 5.39 3.03 -11.62
N TYR A 63 6.05 1.98 -11.14
CA TYR A 63 6.68 1.90 -9.81
C TYR A 63 7.57 3.11 -9.48
N ALA A 64 8.41 3.55 -10.43
CA ALA A 64 9.31 4.69 -10.25
C ALA A 64 8.57 6.02 -9.99
N LYS A 65 7.47 6.27 -10.73
CA LYS A 65 6.62 7.47 -10.52
C LYS A 65 5.96 7.42 -9.14
N LYS A 66 5.65 6.21 -8.67
CA LYS A 66 5.00 5.96 -7.40
C LYS A 66 5.91 6.22 -6.21
N LEU A 67 7.14 5.72 -6.23
CA LEU A 67 8.13 5.96 -5.17
C LEU A 67 8.38 7.46 -4.92
N LYS A 68 8.44 8.26 -5.99
CA LYS A 68 8.59 9.72 -5.87
C LYS A 68 7.48 10.34 -5.03
N ASN A 69 6.22 9.97 -5.29
CA ASN A 69 5.07 10.46 -4.54
C ASN A 69 4.96 9.84 -3.13
N CYS A 70 5.48 8.62 -2.95
CA CYS A 70 5.48 7.95 -1.65
C CYS A 70 6.37 8.63 -0.61
N ASN A 71 7.43 9.33 -1.02
CA ASN A 71 8.26 10.09 -0.08
C ASN A 71 7.51 11.21 0.65
N GLN A 72 6.34 11.62 0.14
CA GLN A 72 5.45 12.59 0.79
C GLN A 72 4.21 11.92 1.43
N CYS A 73 4.07 10.61 1.31
CA CYS A 73 2.96 9.87 1.89
C CYS A 73 3.23 9.57 3.36
N GLU A 74 2.44 10.16 4.26
CA GLU A 74 2.56 9.93 5.71
C GLU A 74 2.58 8.44 6.07
N PHE A 75 1.75 7.61 5.42
CA PHE A 75 1.72 6.17 5.72
C PHE A 75 3.05 5.50 5.35
N TYR A 76 3.64 5.84 4.21
CA TYR A 76 4.94 5.30 3.82
C TYR A 76 6.04 5.75 4.80
N ILE A 77 6.00 7.01 5.23
CA ILE A 77 6.93 7.54 6.24
C ILE A 77 6.77 6.79 7.56
N THR A 78 5.53 6.58 8.03
CA THR A 78 5.24 5.76 9.22
C THR A 78 5.79 4.36 9.06
N VAL A 79 5.57 3.70 7.92
CA VAL A 79 6.12 2.36 7.68
C VAL A 79 7.64 2.36 7.74
N LYS A 80 8.29 3.34 7.12
CA LYS A 80 9.74 3.47 7.13
C LYS A 80 10.29 3.68 8.56
N GLN A 81 9.60 4.44 9.39
CA GLN A 81 9.96 4.63 10.80
C GLN A 81 9.77 3.35 11.61
N GLU A 82 8.68 2.62 11.41
CA GLU A 82 8.36 1.37 12.10
C GLU A 82 9.32 0.23 11.73
N GLU A 83 9.77 0.16 10.47
CA GLU A 83 10.68 -0.90 10.01
C GLU A 83 12.17 -0.55 10.21
N GLY A 84 12.53 0.73 10.11
CA GLY A 84 13.92 1.18 10.21
C GLY A 84 14.83 0.44 9.21
N ILE A 85 15.87 -0.21 9.73
CA ILE A 85 16.84 -0.99 8.94
C ILE A 85 16.23 -2.26 8.31
N ASN A 86 15.07 -2.71 8.79
CA ASN A 86 14.40 -3.93 8.31
C ASN A 86 13.47 -3.67 7.12
N LEU A 87 13.35 -2.42 6.66
CA LEU A 87 12.49 -2.07 5.54
C LEU A 87 12.99 -2.74 4.25
N LYS A 88 12.17 -3.60 3.65
CA LYS A 88 12.48 -4.26 2.37
C LYS A 88 11.75 -3.57 1.23
N TYR A 89 12.52 -3.09 0.25
CA TYR A 89 11.99 -2.43 -0.95
C TYR A 89 11.72 -3.40 -2.11
N PHE A 90 12.17 -4.65 -2.00
CA PHE A 90 12.01 -5.68 -3.01
C PHE A 90 11.60 -6.98 -2.33
N ILE A 91 10.68 -7.73 -2.96
CA ILE A 91 10.52 -9.15 -2.66
C ILE A 91 11.48 -9.91 -3.59
N PRO A 92 12.36 -10.78 -3.08
CA PRO A 92 13.11 -11.70 -3.92
C PRO A 92 12.12 -12.51 -4.74
N LEU A 93 12.26 -12.54 -6.07
CA LEU A 93 11.54 -13.49 -6.90
C LEU A 93 12.07 -14.88 -6.55
N THR A 94 11.43 -15.53 -5.58
CA THR A 94 11.52 -16.99 -5.39
C THR A 94 10.40 -17.64 -6.18
#